data_AF-A0A0R1QT66-F1
#
_entry.id   AF-A0A0R1QT66-F1
#
_cell.length_a   1.000
_cell.length_b   1.000
_cell.length_c   1.000
_cell.angle_alpha   90.00
_cell.angle_beta   90.00
_cell.angle_gamma   90.00
#
_symmetry.space_group_name_H-M   'P 1'
#
loop_
_entity.id
_entity.type
_entity.pdbx_description
1 polymer ?
#
loop_
_entity_poly.entity_id
_entity_poly.type
_entity_poly.pdbx_seq_one_letter_code
_entity_poly.pdbx_strand_id
1 'polypeptide(L)' 'MKQMLKLIIAAVIAALIVVVISLLPIGSLFKSILYAIMLGLFVYVVALIMRLNK' A
#
# COMPACT_ATOMS: atom_id res chain seq x y z
N MET A 1 16.84 1.97 -12.99
CA MET A 1 16.29 3.26 -12.48
C MET A 1 14.77 3.35 -12.54
N LYS A 2 14.11 3.11 -13.69
CA LYS A 2 12.63 3.23 -13.80
C LYS A 2 11.84 2.33 -12.82
N GLN A 3 12.34 1.13 -12.53
CA GLN A 3 11.67 0.17 -11.64
C GLN A 3 11.76 0.55 -10.15
N MET A 4 12.93 1.02 -9.69
CA MET A 4 13.08 1.60 -8.35
C MET A 4 12.13 2.77 -8.14
N LEU A 5 12.00 3.65 -9.14
CA LEU A 5 11.11 4.80 -9.07
C LEU A 5 9.63 4.37 -8.92
N LYS A 6 9.19 3.34 -9.66
CA LYS A 6 7.84 2.76 -9.53
C LYS A 6 7.58 2.19 -8.13
N LEU A 7 8.54 1.48 -7.54
CA LEU A 7 8.41 0.93 -6.19
C LEU A 7 8.37 2.02 -5.11
N ILE A 8 9.21 3.06 -5.25
CA ILE A 8 9.19 4.22 -4.35
C ILE A 8 7.84 4.93 -4.41
N ILE A 9 7.32 5.19 -5.62
CA ILE A 9 6.00 5.81 -5.77
C ILE A 9 4.90 4.95 -5.14
N ALA A 10 4.91 3.64 -5.38
CA ALA A 10 3.94 2.72 -4.78
C ALA A 10 4.01 2.74 -3.24
N ALA A 11 5.22 2.79 -2.66
CA ALA A 11 5.43 2.87 -1.22
C ALA A 11 4.93 4.20 -0.63
N VAL A 12 5.18 5.33 -1.31
CA VAL A 12 4.70 6.65 -0.89
C VAL A 12 3.16 6.71 -0.91
N ILE A 13 2.53 6.16 -1.95
CA ILE A 13 1.06 6.10 -2.04
C ILE A 13 0.48 5.23 -0.92
N ALA A 14 1.07 4.05 -0.67
CA ALA A 14 0.62 3.18 0.41
C ALA A 14 0.74 3.87 1.79
N ALA A 15 1.85 4.57 2.03
CA ALA A 15 2.05 5.32 3.28
C ALA A 15 1.01 6.43 3.46
N LEU A 16 0.70 7.20 2.40
CA LEU A 16 -0.35 8.22 2.44
C LEU A 16 -1.71 7.62 2.81
N ILE A 17 -2.07 6.48 2.22
CA ILE A 17 -3.37 5.86 2.50
C ILE A 17 -3.42 5.32 3.94
N VAL A 18 -2.33 4.76 4.46
CA VAL A 18 -2.21 4.34 5.87
C VAL A 18 -2.42 5.51 6.83
N VAL A 19 -1.87 6.68 6.52
CA VAL A 19 -2.07 7.92 7.30
C VAL A 19 -3.52 8.39 7.25
N VAL A 20 -4.17 8.33 6.08
CA VAL A 20 -5.59 8.70 5.99
C VAL A 20 -6.44 7.74 6.83
N ILE A 21 -6.19 6.43 6.75
CA ILE A 21 -6.92 5.43 7.54
C ILE A 21 -6.70 5.63 9.06
N SER A 22 -5.49 6.03 9.47
CA SER A 22 -5.20 6.24 10.89
C SER A 22 -5.98 7.42 11.47
N LEU A 23 -6.16 8.48 10.69
CA LEU A 23 -6.87 9.71 11.06
C LEU A 23 -8.40 9.57 11.06
N LEU A 24 -8.95 8.57 10.38
CA LEU A 24 -10.40 8.35 10.38
C LEU A 24 -10.90 7.94 11.78
N PRO A 25 -12.00 8.52 12.28
CA PRO A 25 -12.57 8.19 13.60
C PRO A 25 -13.40 6.89 13.54
N ILE A 26 -12.79 5.81 13.07
CA ILE A 26 -13.39 4.47 12.98
C ILE A 26 -12.91 3.60 14.15
N GLY A 27 -13.72 2.62 14.55
CA GLY A 27 -13.36 1.64 15.57
C GLY A 27 -12.09 0.86 15.22
N SER A 28 -11.34 0.44 16.24
CA SER A 28 -10.04 -0.26 16.09
C SER A 28 -10.14 -1.51 15.22
N LEU A 29 -11.23 -2.26 15.34
CA LEU A 29 -11.50 -3.48 14.58
C LEU A 29 -11.58 -3.21 13.06
N PHE A 30 -12.29 -2.15 12.67
CA PHE A 30 -12.38 -1.73 11.27
C PHE A 30 -11.06 -1.21 10.74
N LYS A 31 -10.29 -0.47 11.56
CA LYS A 31 -8.94 -0.02 11.18
C LYS A 31 -8.00 -1.21 10.89
N SER A 32 -8.02 -2.25 11.74
CA SER A 32 -7.22 -3.45 11.52
C SER A 32 -7.57 -4.17 10.22
N ILE A 33 -8.87 -4.28 9.88
CA ILE A 33 -9.31 -4.87 8.62
C ILE A 33 -8.80 -4.04 7.43
N LEU A 34 -8.94 -2.71 7.49
CA LEU A 34 -8.45 -1.82 6.45
C LEU A 34 -6.93 -1.92 6.26
N TYR A 35 -6.17 -2.01 7.36
CA TYR A 35 -4.72 -2.21 7.27
C TYR A 35 -4.34 -3.55 6.65
N ALA A 36 -5.05 -4.64 6.98
CA ALA A 36 -4.81 -5.95 6.39
C ALA A 36 -5.08 -5.94 4.87
N ILE A 37 -6.19 -5.32 4.44
CA ILE A 37 -6.52 -5.13 3.02
C ILE A 37 -5.44 -4.30 2.33
N MET A 38 -5.00 -3.21 2.95
CA MET A 38 -3.96 -2.34 2.39
C MET A 38 -2.63 -3.07 2.19
N LEU A 39 -2.24 -3.89 3.17
CA LEU A 39 -1.01 -4.66 3.11
C LEU A 39 -1.06 -5.71 1.99
N GLY A 40 -2.21 -6.38 1.82
CA GLY A 40 -2.43 -7.31 0.71
C GLY A 40 -2.35 -6.63 -0.67
N LEU A 41 -2.98 -5.46 -0.82
CA LEU A 41 -2.91 -4.66 -2.04
C LEU A 41 -1.48 -4.21 -2.34
N PHE A 42 -0.74 -3.77 -1.32
CA PHE A 42 0.64 -3.34 -1.49
C PHE A 42 1.54 -4.48 -1.99
N VAL A 43 1.45 -5.66 -1.37
CA VAL A 43 2.21 -6.85 -1.81
C VAL A 43 1.85 -7.23 -3.24
N TYR A 44 0.57 -7.20 -3.60
CA TYR A 44 0.12 -7.48 -4.96
C TYR A 44 0.71 -6.49 -5.98
N VAL A 45 0.66 -5.19 -5.70
CA VAL A 45 1.21 -4.14 -6.58
C VAL A 45 2.73 -4.32 -6.76
N VAL A 46 3.45 -4.61 -5.69
CA VAL A 46 4.90 -4.88 -5.75
C VAL A 46 5.18 -6.11 -6.61
N ALA A 47 4.47 -7.21 -6.40
CA ALA A 47 4.62 -8.43 -7.18
C ALA A 47 4.29 -8.21 -8.67
N LEU A 48 3.25 -7.42 -8.96
CA LEU A 48 2.85 -7.05 -10.31
C LEU A 48 3.93 -6.20 -11.00
N ILE A 49 4.48 -5.19 -10.31
CA ILE A 49 5.59 -4.36 -10.82
C ILE A 49 6.83 -5.21 -11.10
N MET A 50 7.14 -6.19 -10.23
CA MET A 50 8.25 -7.13 -10.46
C MET A 50 7.99 -8.04 -11.66
N ARG A 51 6.76 -8.52 -11.84
CA ARG A 51 6.38 -9.44 -12.93
C ARG A 51 6.30 -8.75 -14.30
N LEU A 52 5.78 -7.52 -14.37
CA LEU A 52 5.67 -6.72 -15.60
C LEU A 52 7.00 -6.17 -16.12
N ASN A 53 8.06 -6.27 -15.33
CA ASN A 53 9.38 -5.76 -15.67
C ASN A 53 10.41 -6.89 -15.88
N LYS A 54 9.96 -8.14 -15.92
CA LYS A 54 10.63 -9.22 -16.66
C LYS A 54 10.31 -9.05 -18.14
#